data_AF-A0A359ECY7-F1
#
_entry.id   AF-A0A359ECY7-F1
#
_cell.length_a   1.000
_cell.length_b   1.000
_cell.length_c   1.000
_cell.angle_alpha   90.00
_cell.angle_beta   90.00
_cell.angle_gamma   90.00
#
_symmetry.space_group_name_H-M   'P 1'
#
loop_
_entity.id
_entity.type
_entity.pdbx_description
1 polymer ?
#
loop_
_entity_poly.entity_id
_entity_poly.type
_entity_poly.pdbx_seq_one_letter_code
_entity_poly.pdbx_strand_id
1 'polypeptide(L)'
;FASYLEQARAAIIDHEDSLAALATANAYFDLALNIHPNDPELLLERQLTEAYLTAQQNFIDGDWDAVIDNLELVYENDKEYANGTATQTLYDAYMRRGRKSIANGVYESAIEDFQRASEIAGDSPEAKLQVYWALIEMADVYGILGEYEKADNLYHHAVEWVGFREIVQDTHPELVVLLDEAERYAGIEWFRTAYRLYKRVLPAEDLIYSAVYHDVQEGDYLTQLASQYRTTVEAILSANELADPGDIHTGQRILIPVLRGEE
;
A
#
# COMPACT_ATOMS: atom_id res chain seq x y z
N PHE A 1 25.78 18.84 21.36
CA PHE A 1 25.78 18.05 20.11
C PHE A 1 25.49 16.58 20.40
N ALA A 2 26.45 15.80 20.91
CA ALA A 2 26.24 14.36 21.21
C ALA A 2 24.96 14.08 22.02
N SER A 3 24.70 14.86 23.07
CA SER A 3 23.51 14.67 23.90
C SER A 3 22.16 14.90 23.18
N TYR A 4 22.07 15.75 22.15
CA TYR A 4 20.80 15.97 21.44
C TYR A 4 20.57 14.92 20.35
N LEU A 5 21.64 14.54 19.64
CA LEU A 5 21.57 13.47 18.65
C LEU A 5 21.26 12.11 19.31
N GLU A 6 21.88 11.82 20.47
CA GLU A 6 21.54 10.64 21.26
C GLU A 6 20.08 10.66 21.73
N GLN A 7 19.55 11.83 22.12
CA GLN A 7 18.14 11.96 22.52
C GLN A 7 17.18 11.75 21.33
N ALA A 8 17.51 12.28 20.15
CA ALA A 8 16.71 12.07 18.94
C ALA A 8 16.64 10.58 18.58
N ARG A 9 17.80 9.90 18.51
CA ARG A 9 17.88 8.48 18.19
C ARG A 9 17.23 7.60 19.26
N ALA A 10 17.38 7.95 20.54
CA ALA A 10 16.75 7.23 21.63
C ALA A 10 15.21 7.35 21.63
N ALA A 11 14.65 8.44 21.08
CA ALA A 11 13.21 8.61 21.00
C ALA A 11 12.56 7.60 20.05
N ILE A 12 13.26 7.16 19.00
CA ILE A 12 12.73 6.32 17.92
C ILE A 12 13.15 4.85 18.01
N ILE A 13 14.14 4.49 18.82
CA ILE A 13 14.80 3.17 18.78
C ILE A 13 13.88 1.95 18.97
N ASP A 14 12.77 2.09 19.69
CA ASP A 14 11.78 1.03 19.90
C ASP A 14 10.39 1.40 19.32
N HIS A 15 10.30 2.54 18.61
CA HIS A 15 9.07 3.19 18.17
C HIS A 15 9.26 3.91 16.83
N GLU A 16 9.95 3.28 15.88
CA GLU A 16 10.40 3.92 14.63
C GLU A 16 9.26 4.45 13.76
N ASP A 17 8.06 3.88 13.91
CA ASP A 17 6.82 4.25 13.22
C ASP A 17 5.86 5.10 14.07
N SER A 18 6.22 5.43 15.31
CA SER A 18 5.41 6.30 16.15
C SER A 18 5.54 7.75 15.73
N LEU A 19 4.43 8.36 15.31
CA LEU A 19 4.39 9.79 14.94
C LEU A 19 4.82 10.71 16.10
N ALA A 20 4.49 10.33 17.34
CA ALA A 20 4.88 11.09 18.53
C ALA A 20 6.38 10.99 18.81
N ALA A 21 6.96 9.80 18.66
CA ALA A 21 8.40 9.58 18.79
C ALA A 21 9.18 10.36 17.72
N LEU A 22 8.73 10.28 16.46
CA LEU A 22 9.32 10.98 15.33
C LEU A 22 9.21 12.50 15.46
N ALA A 23 8.07 13.02 15.93
CA ALA A 23 7.92 14.45 16.21
C ALA A 23 8.89 14.92 17.32
N THR A 24 9.10 14.08 18.34
CA THR A 24 10.07 14.35 19.41
C THR A 24 11.50 14.33 18.87
N ALA A 25 11.86 13.33 18.06
CA ALA A 25 13.15 13.25 17.40
C ALA A 25 13.41 14.46 16.50
N ASN A 26 12.40 14.89 15.73
CA ASN A 26 12.49 16.07 14.87
C ASN A 26 12.84 17.35 15.65
N ALA A 27 12.20 17.55 16.81
CA ALA A 27 12.53 18.67 17.69
C ALA A 27 13.97 18.62 18.22
N TYR A 28 14.49 17.41 18.50
CA TYR A 28 15.89 17.24 18.90
C TYR A 28 16.87 17.45 17.74
N PHE A 29 16.49 17.09 16.51
CA PHE A 29 17.29 17.38 15.32
C PHE A 29 17.44 18.89 15.11
N ASP A 30 16.37 19.68 15.27
CA ASP A 30 16.44 21.14 15.20
C ASP A 30 17.42 21.72 16.24
N LEU A 31 17.41 21.20 17.47
CA LEU A 31 18.36 21.61 18.52
C LEU A 31 19.81 21.22 18.17
N ALA A 32 20.02 20.06 17.55
CA ALA A 32 21.34 19.63 17.11
C ALA A 32 21.86 20.47 15.94
N LEU A 33 21.01 20.83 14.97
CA LEU A 33 21.34 21.68 13.81
C LEU A 33 21.69 23.11 14.22
N ASN A 34 21.13 23.63 15.32
CA ASN A 34 21.56 24.92 15.86
C ASN A 34 23.05 24.94 16.29
N ILE A 35 23.63 23.77 16.59
CA ILE A 35 25.04 23.63 16.97
C ILE A 35 25.90 23.26 15.74
N HIS A 36 25.40 22.37 14.89
CA HIS A 36 26.08 21.89 13.68
C HIS A 36 25.19 22.09 12.43
N PRO A 37 25.03 23.33 11.94
CA PRO A 37 24.04 23.65 10.91
C PRO A 37 24.33 23.09 9.52
N ASN A 38 25.58 22.66 9.29
CA ASN A 38 26.04 22.16 8.00
C ASN A 38 26.38 20.67 8.05
N ASP A 39 25.93 19.95 9.09
CA ASP A 39 26.13 18.51 9.17
C ASP A 39 25.19 17.80 8.18
N PRO A 40 25.70 17.15 7.12
CA PRO A 40 24.87 16.60 6.06
C PRO A 40 24.03 15.40 6.50
N GLU A 41 24.52 14.57 7.43
CA GLU A 41 23.78 13.40 7.93
C GLU A 41 22.57 13.88 8.75
N LEU A 42 22.80 14.85 9.63
CA LEU A 42 21.76 15.43 10.47
C LEU A 42 20.71 16.20 9.65
N LEU A 43 21.13 16.92 8.60
CA LEU A 43 20.21 17.59 7.69
C LEU A 43 19.31 16.58 6.97
N LEU A 44 19.86 15.45 6.53
CA LEU A 44 19.09 14.39 5.89
C LEU A 44 18.12 13.74 6.87
N GLU A 45 18.58 13.29 8.06
CA GLU A 45 17.71 12.69 9.09
C GLU A 45 16.51 13.59 9.42
N ARG A 46 16.77 14.89 9.60
CA ARG A 46 15.73 15.91 9.84
C ARG A 46 14.78 16.05 8.66
N GLN A 47 15.31 16.11 7.44
CA GLN A 47 14.50 16.25 6.23
C GLN A 47 13.58 15.04 6.02
N LEU A 48 14.09 13.81 6.18
CA LEU A 48 13.30 12.59 6.03
C LEU A 48 12.18 12.52 7.09
N THR A 49 12.50 12.88 8.34
CA THR A 49 11.54 12.90 9.44
C THR A 49 10.44 13.93 9.22
N GLU A 50 10.79 15.14 8.79
CA GLU A 50 9.81 16.19 8.45
C GLU A 50 8.93 15.79 7.26
N ALA A 51 9.53 15.21 6.21
CA ALA A 51 8.81 14.73 5.04
C ALA A 51 7.80 13.64 5.40
N TYR A 52 8.21 12.66 6.21
CA TYR A 52 7.33 11.59 6.67
C TYR A 52 6.16 12.12 7.52
N LEU A 53 6.43 12.95 8.53
CA LEU A 53 5.38 13.53 9.39
C LEU A 53 4.39 14.38 8.58
N THR A 54 4.89 15.15 7.62
CA THR A 54 4.06 15.98 6.73
C THR A 54 3.20 15.11 5.82
N ALA A 55 3.77 14.04 5.26
CA ALA A 55 3.05 13.09 4.43
C ALA A 55 1.91 12.39 5.19
N GLN A 56 2.11 12.01 6.45
CA GLN A 56 1.04 11.37 7.24
C GLN A 56 -0.16 12.30 7.44
N GLN A 57 0.09 13.58 7.70
CA GLN A 57 -0.99 14.57 7.78
C GLN A 57 -1.70 14.74 6.42
N ASN A 58 -0.95 14.91 5.34
CA ASN A 58 -1.50 15.06 3.99
C ASN A 58 -2.29 13.82 3.53
N PHE A 59 -1.91 12.63 4.01
CA PHE A 59 -2.63 11.40 3.73
C PHE A 59 -4.04 11.41 4.33
N ILE A 60 -4.18 11.90 5.56
CA ILE A 60 -5.49 12.10 6.21
C ILE A 60 -6.29 13.17 5.46
N ASP A 61 -5.63 14.23 5.01
CA ASP A 61 -6.27 15.33 4.28
C ASP A 61 -6.62 14.99 2.82
N GLY A 62 -6.15 13.83 2.32
CA GLY A 62 -6.38 13.36 0.95
C GLY A 62 -5.58 14.10 -0.13
N ASP A 63 -4.49 14.77 0.25
CA ASP A 63 -3.56 15.45 -0.66
C ASP A 63 -2.48 14.48 -1.15
N TRP A 64 -2.89 13.56 -2.03
CA TRP A 64 -2.03 12.47 -2.52
C TRP A 64 -0.76 12.96 -3.23
N ASP A 65 -0.81 14.10 -3.91
CA ASP A 65 0.35 14.66 -4.60
C ASP A 65 1.42 15.08 -3.59
N ALA A 66 1.02 15.79 -2.53
CA ALA A 66 1.94 16.18 -1.46
C ALA A 66 2.46 14.98 -0.66
N VAL A 67 1.66 13.91 -0.50
CA VAL A 67 2.14 12.66 0.10
C VAL A 67 3.24 12.04 -0.75
N ILE A 68 2.98 11.87 -2.05
CA ILE A 68 3.91 11.25 -2.99
C ILE A 68 5.23 12.04 -3.08
N ASP A 69 5.16 13.36 -3.23
CA ASP A 69 6.36 14.21 -3.34
C ASP A 69 7.27 14.09 -2.10
N ASN A 70 6.68 14.03 -0.91
CA ASN A 70 7.45 13.87 0.33
C ASN A 70 7.99 12.45 0.51
N LEU A 71 7.19 11.43 0.18
CA LEU A 71 7.57 10.04 0.46
C LEU A 71 8.43 9.40 -0.62
N GLU A 72 8.44 9.89 -1.86
CA GLU A 72 9.45 9.47 -2.86
C GLU A 72 10.86 9.83 -2.36
N LEU A 73 11.05 11.02 -1.78
CA LEU A 73 12.32 11.39 -1.14
C LEU A 73 12.69 10.40 -0.02
N VAL A 74 11.72 10.02 0.82
CA VAL A 74 11.96 9.07 1.92
C VAL A 74 12.34 7.70 1.37
N TYR A 75 11.55 7.18 0.43
CA TYR A 75 11.73 5.87 -0.18
C TYR A 75 13.06 5.74 -0.95
N GLU A 76 13.50 6.79 -1.66
CA GLU A 76 14.79 6.79 -2.36
C GLU A 76 16.00 6.72 -1.41
N ASN A 77 15.87 7.23 -0.18
CA ASN A 77 16.94 7.25 0.81
C ASN A 77 16.88 6.06 1.77
N ASP A 78 15.68 5.64 2.17
CA ASP A 78 15.44 4.56 3.12
C ASP A 78 14.07 3.91 2.88
N LYS A 79 14.08 2.74 2.24
CA LYS A 79 12.85 1.97 1.92
C LYS A 79 12.19 1.35 3.15
N GLU A 80 12.93 1.18 4.24
CA GLU A 80 12.44 0.61 5.49
C GLU A 80 12.11 1.68 6.52
N TYR A 81 12.15 2.97 6.13
CA TYR A 81 11.87 4.08 7.02
C TYR A 81 10.54 3.89 7.75
N ALA A 82 10.56 4.06 9.07
CA ALA A 82 9.42 3.80 9.96
C ALA A 82 8.90 2.35 9.82
N ASN A 83 9.81 1.36 9.86
CA ASN A 83 9.50 -0.07 9.66
C ASN A 83 8.69 -0.34 8.38
N GLY A 84 9.04 0.34 7.28
CA GLY A 84 8.36 0.24 5.99
C GLY A 84 7.01 0.95 5.92
N THR A 85 6.56 1.63 6.98
CA THR A 85 5.29 2.39 6.99
C THR A 85 5.32 3.55 5.99
N ALA A 86 6.48 4.17 5.76
CA ALA A 86 6.64 5.17 4.71
C ALA A 86 6.36 4.59 3.32
N THR A 87 6.93 3.42 3.02
CA THR A 87 6.71 2.69 1.77
C THR A 87 5.25 2.26 1.60
N GLN A 88 4.62 1.75 2.66
CA GLN A 88 3.19 1.44 2.67
C GLN A 88 2.33 2.68 2.37
N THR A 89 2.64 3.80 3.02
CA THR A 89 1.91 5.07 2.83
C THR A 89 2.06 5.59 1.39
N LEU A 90 3.27 5.50 0.83
CA LEU A 90 3.55 5.88 -0.56
C LEU A 90 2.75 5.01 -1.54
N TYR A 91 2.75 3.69 -1.34
CA TYR A 91 1.93 2.76 -2.11
C TYR A 91 0.44 3.16 -2.08
N ASP A 92 -0.13 3.35 -0.88
CA ASP A 92 -1.55 3.68 -0.73
C ASP A 92 -1.88 5.04 -1.36
N ALA A 93 -0.96 6.02 -1.32
CA ALA A 93 -1.13 7.31 -1.96
C ALA A 93 -1.20 7.21 -3.48
N TYR A 94 -0.29 6.44 -4.10
CA TYR A 94 -0.36 6.15 -5.54
C TYR A 94 -1.67 5.45 -5.92
N MET A 95 -2.08 4.42 -5.18
CA MET A 95 -3.33 3.72 -5.44
C MET A 95 -4.54 4.66 -5.37
N ARG A 96 -4.60 5.54 -4.36
CA ARG A 96 -5.71 6.50 -4.20
C ARG A 96 -5.69 7.60 -5.26
N ARG A 97 -4.52 8.12 -5.64
CA ARG A 97 -4.40 9.08 -6.75
C ARG A 97 -4.79 8.44 -8.08
N GLY A 98 -4.38 7.20 -8.32
CA GLY A 98 -4.75 6.45 -9.51
C GLY A 98 -6.27 6.27 -9.62
N ARG A 99 -6.95 5.82 -8.55
CA ARG A 99 -8.42 5.73 -8.51
C ARG A 99 -9.10 7.07 -8.75
N LYS A 100 -8.58 8.16 -8.18
CA LYS A 100 -9.07 9.53 -8.44
C LYS A 100 -8.90 9.92 -9.92
N SER A 101 -7.81 9.53 -10.56
CA SER A 101 -7.54 9.73 -11.99
C SER A 101 -8.54 8.98 -12.87
N ILE A 102 -8.88 7.72 -12.53
CA ILE A 102 -9.96 6.95 -13.20
C ILE A 102 -11.28 7.71 -13.13
N ALA A 103 -11.68 8.18 -11.95
CA ALA A 103 -12.94 8.91 -11.77
C ALA A 103 -13.03 10.19 -12.62
N ASN A 104 -11.87 10.79 -12.92
CA ASN A 104 -11.74 11.96 -13.80
C ASN A 104 -11.55 11.60 -15.28
N GLY A 105 -11.52 10.32 -15.64
CA GLY A 105 -11.29 9.83 -17.00
C GLY A 105 -9.84 9.95 -17.50
N VAL A 106 -8.88 10.17 -16.59
CA VAL A 106 -7.45 10.31 -16.89
C VAL A 106 -6.76 8.95 -16.72
N TYR A 107 -7.05 8.03 -17.64
CA TYR A 107 -6.64 6.63 -17.54
C TYR A 107 -5.13 6.40 -17.63
N GLU A 108 -4.41 7.21 -18.42
CA GLU A 108 -2.95 7.09 -18.57
C GLU A 108 -2.23 7.40 -17.24
N SER A 109 -2.59 8.50 -16.57
CA SER A 109 -2.05 8.82 -15.24
C SER A 109 -2.45 7.77 -14.19
N ALA A 110 -3.64 7.18 -14.28
CA ALA A 110 -4.01 6.08 -13.40
C ALA A 110 -3.10 4.85 -13.59
N ILE A 111 -2.78 4.49 -14.84
CA ILE A 111 -1.86 3.40 -15.15
C ILE A 111 -0.46 3.70 -14.61
N GLU A 112 0.05 4.93 -14.78
CA GLU A 112 1.36 5.34 -14.24
C GLU A 112 1.41 5.20 -12.71
N ASP A 113 0.36 5.65 -12.03
CA ASP A 113 0.25 5.56 -10.57
C ASP A 113 0.25 4.11 -10.08
N PHE A 114 -0.57 3.24 -10.67
CA PHE A 114 -0.63 1.85 -10.25
C PHE A 114 0.62 1.06 -10.64
N GLN A 115 1.26 1.40 -11.77
CA GLN A 115 2.54 0.81 -12.14
C GLN A 115 3.59 1.15 -11.08
N ARG A 116 3.68 2.42 -10.69
CA ARG A 116 4.60 2.84 -9.64
C ARG A 116 4.29 2.18 -8.29
N ALA A 117 3.01 2.06 -7.94
CA ALA A 117 2.59 1.33 -6.75
C ALA A 117 3.02 -0.15 -6.78
N SER A 118 2.88 -0.82 -7.93
CA SER A 118 3.33 -2.21 -8.12
C SER A 118 4.85 -2.35 -8.01
N GLU A 119 5.62 -1.38 -8.53
CA GLU A 119 7.09 -1.38 -8.42
C GLU A 119 7.54 -1.24 -6.97
N ILE A 120 6.94 -0.30 -6.24
CA ILE A 120 7.22 -0.06 -4.82
C ILE A 120 6.88 -1.31 -3.99
N ALA A 121 5.70 -1.88 -4.19
CA ALA A 121 5.29 -3.10 -3.49
C ALA A 121 6.16 -4.31 -3.86
N GLY A 122 6.63 -4.39 -5.12
CA GLY A 122 7.48 -5.47 -5.59
C GLY A 122 8.86 -5.56 -4.94
N ASP A 123 9.31 -4.51 -4.22
CA ASP A 123 10.55 -4.55 -3.47
C ASP A 123 10.47 -5.40 -2.19
N SER A 124 9.27 -5.62 -1.65
CA SER A 124 9.03 -6.49 -0.49
C SER A 124 8.32 -7.77 -0.94
N PRO A 125 8.95 -8.95 -0.82
CA PRO A 125 8.30 -10.24 -1.09
C PRO A 125 7.04 -10.49 -0.25
N GLU A 126 6.91 -9.81 0.89
CA GLU A 126 5.80 -9.91 1.83
C GLU A 126 4.57 -9.06 1.41
N ALA A 127 4.74 -8.08 0.53
CA ALA A 127 3.70 -7.14 0.10
C ALA A 127 2.79 -7.72 -1.01
N LYS A 128 2.33 -8.98 -0.82
CA LYS A 128 1.59 -9.71 -1.85
C LYS A 128 0.26 -9.07 -2.23
N LEU A 129 -0.49 -8.61 -1.23
CA LEU A 129 -1.78 -7.96 -1.44
C LEU A 129 -1.61 -6.63 -2.18
N GLN A 130 -0.56 -5.87 -1.85
CA GLN A 130 -0.26 -4.59 -2.49
C GLN A 130 -0.01 -4.75 -3.99
N VAL A 131 0.86 -5.70 -4.38
CA VAL A 131 1.12 -6.02 -5.79
C VAL A 131 -0.15 -6.52 -6.48
N TYR A 132 -0.90 -7.43 -5.84
CA TYR A 132 -2.17 -7.94 -6.39
C TYR A 132 -3.11 -6.80 -6.76
N TRP A 133 -3.41 -5.89 -5.83
CA TRP A 133 -4.36 -4.81 -6.08
C TRP A 133 -3.89 -3.82 -7.12
N ALA A 134 -2.59 -3.50 -7.16
CA ALA A 134 -2.03 -2.64 -8.20
C ALA A 134 -2.24 -3.27 -9.60
N LEU A 135 -1.96 -4.57 -9.74
CA LEU A 135 -2.16 -5.29 -11.00
C LEU A 135 -3.64 -5.37 -11.40
N ILE A 136 -4.55 -5.63 -10.46
CA ILE A 136 -6.01 -5.66 -10.72
C ILE A 136 -6.51 -4.31 -11.24
N GLU A 137 -6.14 -3.22 -10.57
CA GLU A 137 -6.58 -1.87 -10.93
C GLU A 137 -6.03 -1.45 -12.31
N MET A 138 -4.75 -1.75 -12.60
CA MET A 138 -4.18 -1.56 -13.94
C MET A 138 -4.91 -2.36 -15.02
N ALA A 139 -5.20 -3.64 -14.73
CA ALA A 139 -5.91 -4.53 -15.66
C ALA A 139 -7.31 -4.00 -15.97
N ASP A 140 -8.00 -3.47 -14.96
CA ASP A 140 -9.30 -2.84 -15.13
C ASP A 140 -9.24 -1.61 -16.03
N VAL A 141 -8.25 -0.75 -15.85
CA VAL A 141 -8.05 0.42 -16.72
C VAL A 141 -7.75 0.00 -18.17
N TYR A 142 -6.87 -0.98 -18.40
CA TYR A 142 -6.63 -1.50 -19.75
C TYR A 142 -7.87 -2.13 -20.37
N GLY A 143 -8.70 -2.80 -19.56
CA GLY A 143 -9.99 -3.33 -19.99
C GLY A 143 -10.96 -2.25 -20.48
N ILE A 144 -11.02 -1.10 -19.78
CA ILE A 144 -11.80 0.09 -20.18
C ILE A 144 -11.30 0.64 -21.52
N LEU A 145 -9.99 0.70 -21.71
CA LEU A 145 -9.35 1.16 -22.96
C LEU A 145 -9.50 0.16 -24.12
N GLY A 146 -9.94 -1.07 -23.86
CA GLY A 146 -10.07 -2.12 -24.86
C GLY A 146 -8.76 -2.85 -25.18
N GLU A 147 -7.71 -2.61 -24.38
CA GLU A 147 -6.38 -3.21 -24.46
C GLU A 147 -6.40 -4.59 -23.76
N TYR A 148 -7.24 -5.51 -24.26
CA TYR A 148 -7.54 -6.76 -23.55
C TYR A 148 -6.35 -7.68 -23.35
N GLU A 149 -5.37 -7.69 -24.26
CA GLU A 149 -4.16 -8.48 -24.10
C GLU A 149 -3.36 -8.05 -22.85
N LYS A 150 -3.22 -6.73 -22.64
CA LYS A 150 -2.53 -6.19 -21.46
C LYS A 150 -3.31 -6.49 -20.18
N ALA A 151 -4.63 -6.28 -20.21
CA ALA A 151 -5.50 -6.56 -19.07
C ALA A 151 -5.46 -8.04 -18.67
N ASP A 152 -5.49 -8.94 -19.66
CA ASP A 152 -5.42 -10.38 -19.46
C ASP A 152 -4.09 -10.82 -18.83
N ASN A 153 -2.96 -10.33 -19.35
CA ASN A 153 -1.64 -10.60 -18.79
C ASN A 153 -1.51 -10.14 -17.33
N LEU A 154 -2.06 -8.97 -17.01
CA LEU A 154 -2.05 -8.44 -15.64
C LEU A 154 -2.96 -9.24 -14.70
N TYR A 155 -4.14 -9.66 -15.14
CA TYR A 155 -5.00 -10.53 -14.33
C TYR A 155 -4.38 -11.89 -14.08
N HIS A 156 -3.83 -12.51 -15.12
CA HIS A 156 -3.09 -13.76 -14.97
C HIS A 156 -1.96 -13.61 -13.95
N HIS A 157 -1.16 -12.54 -14.07
CA HIS A 157 -0.08 -12.28 -13.12
C HIS A 157 -0.61 -12.08 -11.70
N ALA A 158 -1.68 -11.30 -11.50
CA ALA A 158 -2.25 -11.07 -10.18
C ALA A 158 -2.72 -12.37 -9.51
N VAL A 159 -3.47 -13.23 -10.21
CA VAL A 159 -4.00 -14.47 -9.62
C VAL A 159 -2.90 -15.48 -9.28
N GLU A 160 -1.85 -15.56 -10.11
CA GLU A 160 -0.68 -16.40 -9.85
C GLU A 160 0.14 -15.84 -8.68
N TRP A 161 0.28 -14.52 -8.59
CA TRP A 161 1.07 -13.84 -7.55
C TRP A 161 0.58 -14.16 -6.13
N VAL A 162 -0.74 -14.19 -5.92
CA VAL A 162 -1.34 -14.51 -4.62
C VAL A 162 -1.66 -15.99 -4.42
N GLY A 163 -1.35 -16.85 -5.40
CA GLY A 163 -1.71 -18.27 -5.33
C GLY A 163 -3.22 -18.49 -5.27
N PHE A 164 -4.00 -17.67 -5.99
CA PHE A 164 -5.47 -17.67 -5.91
C PHE A 164 -6.04 -19.06 -6.17
N ARG A 165 -5.45 -19.78 -7.12
CA ARG A 165 -5.83 -21.15 -7.49
C ARG A 165 -5.77 -22.10 -6.29
N GLU A 166 -4.68 -22.10 -5.53
CA GLU A 166 -4.55 -22.95 -4.34
C GLU A 166 -5.56 -22.54 -3.25
N ILE A 167 -5.82 -21.24 -3.10
CA ILE A 167 -6.78 -20.73 -2.13
C ILE A 167 -8.20 -21.25 -2.40
N VAL A 168 -8.60 -21.31 -3.67
CA VAL A 168 -9.99 -21.64 -4.04
C VAL A 168 -10.22 -23.10 -4.45
N GLN A 169 -9.17 -23.88 -4.76
CA GLN A 169 -9.34 -25.22 -5.36
C GLN A 169 -10.24 -26.17 -4.56
N ASP A 170 -10.17 -26.12 -3.23
CA ASP A 170 -10.90 -27.04 -2.36
C ASP A 170 -12.31 -26.53 -2.00
N THR A 171 -12.50 -25.21 -2.02
CA THR A 171 -13.74 -24.56 -1.54
C THR A 171 -14.64 -24.08 -2.67
N HIS A 172 -14.06 -23.67 -3.80
CA HIS A 172 -14.72 -23.09 -4.96
C HIS A 172 -14.08 -23.61 -6.27
N PRO A 173 -14.13 -24.92 -6.54
CA PRO A 173 -13.52 -25.52 -7.73
C PRO A 173 -14.08 -24.96 -9.05
N GLU A 174 -15.29 -24.41 -9.05
CA GLU A 174 -15.87 -23.71 -10.20
C GLU A 174 -15.08 -22.47 -10.61
N LEU A 175 -14.41 -21.78 -9.68
CA LEU A 175 -13.55 -20.64 -9.99
C LEU A 175 -12.26 -21.09 -10.66
N VAL A 176 -11.70 -22.24 -10.26
CA VAL A 176 -10.54 -22.86 -10.93
C VAL A 176 -10.87 -23.20 -12.39
N VAL A 177 -12.07 -23.74 -12.65
CA VAL A 177 -12.52 -24.02 -14.02
C VAL A 177 -12.59 -22.75 -14.86
N LEU A 178 -13.08 -21.63 -14.29
CA LEU A 178 -13.13 -20.35 -14.99
C LEU A 178 -11.73 -19.79 -15.30
N LEU A 179 -10.77 -19.95 -14.37
CA LEU A 179 -9.37 -19.58 -14.59
C LEU A 179 -8.75 -20.40 -15.73
N ASP A 180 -8.93 -21.73 -15.71
CA ASP A 180 -8.44 -22.62 -16.78
C ASP A 180 -9.05 -22.30 -18.15
N GLU A 181 -10.33 -21.88 -18.18
CA GLU A 181 -10.96 -21.40 -19.40
C GLU A 181 -10.37 -20.06 -19.86
N ALA A 182 -10.13 -19.12 -18.94
CA ALA A 182 -9.53 -17.82 -19.24
C ALA A 182 -8.13 -18.00 -19.88
N GLU A 183 -7.26 -18.76 -19.22
CA GLU A 183 -5.91 -19.09 -19.70
C GLU A 183 -5.93 -19.78 -21.08
N ARG A 184 -6.88 -20.69 -21.30
CA ARG A 184 -7.04 -21.36 -22.60
C ARG A 184 -7.43 -20.38 -23.71
N TYR A 185 -8.36 -19.45 -23.43
CA TYR A 185 -8.74 -18.43 -24.41
C TYR A 185 -7.61 -17.44 -24.66
N ALA A 186 -6.85 -17.07 -23.64
CA ALA A 186 -5.64 -16.25 -23.77
C ALA A 186 -4.60 -16.92 -24.68
N GLY A 187 -4.36 -18.22 -24.50
CA GLY A 187 -3.40 -19.00 -25.31
C GLY A 187 -3.75 -19.15 -26.80
N ILE A 188 -5.01 -18.85 -27.19
CA ILE A 188 -5.43 -18.76 -28.60
C ILE A 188 -5.71 -17.31 -29.04
N GLU A 189 -5.20 -16.33 -28.29
CA GLU A 189 -5.29 -14.88 -28.55
C GLU A 189 -6.73 -14.32 -28.51
N TRP A 190 -7.64 -15.01 -27.81
CA TRP A 190 -9.02 -14.54 -27.59
C TRP A 190 -9.12 -13.70 -26.31
N PHE A 191 -8.27 -12.68 -26.20
CA PHE A 191 -8.07 -11.90 -24.97
C PHE A 191 -9.34 -11.25 -24.43
N ARG A 192 -10.24 -10.75 -25.30
CA ARG A 192 -11.52 -10.18 -24.84
C ARG A 192 -12.39 -11.22 -24.11
N THR A 193 -12.34 -12.48 -24.52
CA THR A 193 -13.08 -13.56 -23.88
C THR A 193 -12.40 -13.96 -22.56
N ALA A 194 -11.07 -14.08 -22.57
CA ALA A 194 -10.28 -14.38 -21.38
C ALA A 194 -10.46 -13.30 -20.29
N TYR A 195 -10.31 -12.03 -20.64
CA TYR A 195 -10.60 -10.87 -19.78
C TYR A 195 -11.98 -10.95 -19.12
N ARG A 196 -13.03 -11.30 -19.88
CA ARG A 196 -14.39 -11.45 -19.32
C ARG A 196 -14.50 -12.61 -18.33
N LEU A 197 -13.74 -13.68 -18.51
CA LEU A 197 -13.70 -14.79 -17.58
C LEU A 197 -12.97 -14.39 -16.30
N TYR A 198 -11.82 -13.70 -16.39
CA TYR A 198 -11.16 -13.11 -15.23
C TYR A 198 -12.09 -12.18 -14.45
N LYS A 199 -12.81 -11.25 -15.11
CA LYS A 199 -13.82 -10.39 -14.45
C LYS A 199 -14.96 -11.14 -13.77
N ARG A 200 -15.19 -12.42 -14.07
CA ARG A 200 -16.17 -13.27 -13.36
C ARG A 200 -15.57 -13.96 -12.13
N VAL A 201 -14.25 -14.10 -12.07
CA VAL A 201 -13.53 -14.67 -10.91
C VAL A 201 -13.26 -13.60 -9.86
N LEU A 202 -12.84 -12.41 -10.28
CA LEU A 202 -12.38 -11.33 -9.38
C LEU A 202 -13.39 -10.85 -8.32
N PRO A 203 -14.72 -10.85 -8.54
CA PRO A 203 -15.67 -10.54 -7.46
C PRO A 203 -15.58 -11.49 -6.25
N ALA A 204 -14.85 -12.60 -6.36
CA ALA A 204 -14.51 -13.49 -5.26
C ALA A 204 -13.19 -13.13 -4.57
N GLU A 205 -12.72 -11.89 -4.69
CA GLU A 205 -11.53 -11.34 -4.02
C GLU A 205 -11.58 -11.50 -2.50
N ASP A 206 -12.76 -11.43 -1.87
CA ASP A 206 -12.93 -11.74 -0.44
C ASP A 206 -12.40 -13.12 -0.03
N LEU A 207 -12.29 -14.06 -0.98
CA LEU A 207 -11.73 -15.40 -0.72
C LEU A 207 -10.23 -15.40 -0.50
N ILE A 208 -9.49 -14.40 -0.99
CA ILE A 208 -8.04 -14.29 -0.73
C ILE A 208 -7.76 -13.83 0.69
N TYR A 209 -8.77 -13.32 1.39
CA TYR A 209 -8.63 -12.83 2.75
C TYR A 209 -9.00 -13.86 3.80
N SER A 210 -8.33 -13.73 4.93
CA SER A 210 -8.86 -14.06 6.24
C SER A 210 -8.86 -12.80 7.12
N ALA A 211 -9.42 -12.90 8.32
CA ALA A 211 -9.71 -11.75 9.15
C ALA A 211 -9.11 -11.90 10.54
N VAL A 212 -8.32 -10.91 10.95
CA VAL A 212 -7.82 -10.78 12.32
C VAL A 212 -8.50 -9.57 12.97
N TYR A 213 -8.81 -9.66 14.26
CA TYR A 213 -9.29 -8.50 15.01
C TYR A 213 -8.12 -7.78 15.67
N HIS A 214 -8.12 -6.45 15.54
CA HIS A 214 -7.18 -5.57 16.22
C HIS A 214 -7.97 -4.60 17.11
N ASP A 215 -7.55 -4.49 18.37
CA ASP A 215 -8.08 -3.49 19.29
C ASP A 215 -7.18 -2.27 19.19
N VAL A 216 -7.67 -1.17 18.62
CA VAL A 216 -6.90 0.05 18.33
C VAL A 216 -6.31 0.63 19.61
N GLN A 217 -5.00 0.81 19.62
CA GLN A 217 -4.23 1.39 20.73
C GLN A 217 -4.06 2.89 20.56
N GLU A 218 -3.49 3.54 21.57
CA GLU A 218 -3.12 4.95 21.49
C GLU A 218 -1.94 5.11 20.54
N GLY A 219 -2.09 5.96 19.52
CA GLY A 219 -1.05 6.24 18.53
C GLY A 219 -1.13 5.43 17.25
N ASP A 220 -2.03 4.45 17.15
CA ASP A 220 -2.24 3.69 15.92
C ASP A 220 -2.84 4.56 14.81
N TYR A 221 -2.45 4.28 13.58
CA TYR A 221 -3.00 4.87 12.35
C TYR A 221 -3.00 3.85 11.21
N LEU A 222 -3.87 4.03 10.22
CA LEU A 222 -4.18 2.95 9.27
C LEU A 222 -3.01 2.52 8.40
N THR A 223 -2.13 3.41 7.97
CA THR A 223 -0.97 3.04 7.13
C THR A 223 0.05 2.22 7.92
N GLN A 224 0.24 2.52 9.21
CA GLN A 224 1.04 1.69 10.13
C GLN A 224 0.44 0.30 10.29
N LEU A 225 -0.87 0.22 10.58
CA LEU A 225 -1.56 -1.06 10.72
C LEU A 225 -1.54 -1.86 9.40
N ALA A 226 -1.71 -1.20 8.25
CA ALA A 226 -1.62 -1.84 6.94
C ALA A 226 -0.23 -2.45 6.71
N SER A 227 0.84 -1.71 7.07
CA SER A 227 2.22 -2.22 6.97
C SER A 227 2.45 -3.41 7.91
N GLN A 228 2.06 -3.27 9.19
CA GLN A 228 2.23 -4.30 10.22
C GLN A 228 1.53 -5.62 9.86
N TYR A 229 0.31 -5.53 9.31
CA TYR A 229 -0.50 -6.70 8.95
C TYR A 229 -0.37 -7.11 7.48
N ARG A 230 0.55 -6.49 6.72
CA ARG A 230 0.81 -6.78 5.30
C ARG A 230 -0.45 -6.75 4.45
N THR A 231 -1.24 -5.70 4.64
CA THR A 231 -2.50 -5.46 3.93
C THR A 231 -2.51 -4.06 3.33
N THR A 232 -3.65 -3.62 2.80
CA THR A 232 -3.81 -2.26 2.26
C THR A 232 -4.74 -1.45 3.15
N VAL A 233 -4.55 -0.12 3.17
CA VAL A 233 -5.49 0.77 3.87
C VAL A 233 -6.90 0.62 3.29
N GLU A 234 -7.01 0.44 1.97
CA GLU A 234 -8.29 0.22 1.30
C GLU A 234 -9.02 -1.04 1.82
N ALA A 235 -8.30 -2.14 2.00
CA ALA A 235 -8.88 -3.38 2.54
C ALA A 235 -9.40 -3.18 3.97
N ILE A 236 -8.63 -2.49 4.82
CA ILE A 236 -9.05 -2.18 6.20
C ILE A 236 -10.30 -1.29 6.19
N LEU A 237 -10.33 -0.23 5.39
CA LEU A 237 -11.49 0.67 5.31
C LEU A 237 -12.75 -0.08 4.86
N SER A 238 -12.63 -0.84 3.76
CA SER A 238 -13.74 -1.61 3.19
C SER A 238 -14.32 -2.61 4.20
N ALA A 239 -13.45 -3.36 4.89
CA ALA A 239 -13.85 -4.36 5.87
C ALA A 239 -14.54 -3.80 7.12
N ASN A 240 -14.34 -2.51 7.41
CA ASN A 240 -14.91 -1.85 8.58
C ASN A 240 -15.96 -0.78 8.23
N GLU A 241 -16.35 -0.68 6.94
CA GLU A 241 -17.27 0.35 6.45
C GLU A 241 -16.84 1.78 6.82
N LEU A 242 -15.53 2.03 6.85
CA LEU A 242 -14.94 3.34 7.18
C LEU A 242 -14.78 4.17 5.90
N ALA A 243 -15.12 5.46 5.97
CA ALA A 243 -15.01 6.37 4.84
C ALA A 243 -13.60 6.98 4.74
N ASP A 244 -13.09 7.45 5.89
CA ASP A 244 -11.84 8.22 5.94
C ASP A 244 -10.76 7.51 6.78
N PRO A 245 -9.48 7.60 6.39
CA PRO A 245 -8.39 6.96 7.14
C PRO A 245 -8.22 7.44 8.59
N GLY A 246 -8.77 8.61 8.93
CA GLY A 246 -8.72 9.19 10.28
C GLY A 246 -9.86 8.75 11.21
N ASP A 247 -10.79 7.91 10.75
CA ASP A 247 -12.01 7.55 11.49
C ASP A 247 -11.80 6.45 12.56
N ILE A 248 -10.56 6.02 12.81
CA ILE A 248 -10.27 5.05 13.87
C ILE A 248 -10.07 5.73 15.23
N HIS A 249 -10.50 5.06 16.29
CA HIS A 249 -10.43 5.59 17.66
C HIS A 249 -9.87 4.56 18.64
N THR A 250 -9.07 5.00 19.60
CA THR A 250 -8.52 4.12 20.64
C THR A 250 -9.61 3.33 21.38
N GLY A 251 -9.39 2.03 21.54
CA GLY A 251 -10.33 1.07 22.12
C GLY A 251 -11.37 0.53 21.13
N GLN A 252 -11.39 1.03 19.89
CA GLN A 252 -12.21 0.46 18.83
C GLN A 252 -11.64 -0.89 18.41
N ARG A 253 -12.50 -1.89 18.27
CA ARG A 253 -12.12 -3.16 17.64
C ARG A 253 -12.39 -3.05 16.14
N ILE A 254 -11.36 -3.23 15.32
CA ILE A 254 -11.44 -3.25 13.86
C ILE A 254 -11.07 -4.62 13.30
N LEU A 255 -11.61 -4.94 12.14
CA LEU A 255 -11.26 -6.13 11.36
C LEU A 255 -10.11 -5.77 10.41
N ILE A 256 -9.06 -6.58 10.41
CA ILE A 256 -7.93 -6.43 9.50
C ILE A 256 -7.91 -7.62 8.55
N PRO A 257 -8.20 -7.41 7.27
CA PRO A 257 -8.05 -8.44 6.25
C PRO A 257 -6.57 -8.74 6.04
N VAL A 258 -6.20 -10.02 6.12
CA VAL A 258 -4.83 -10.51 5.85
C VAL A 258 -4.89 -11.57 4.77
N LEU A 259 -3.78 -11.79 4.06
CA LEU A 259 -3.73 -12.82 3.02
C LEU A 259 -3.93 -14.20 3.65
N ARG A 260 -4.90 -14.96 3.14
CA ARG A 260 -5.22 -16.28 3.64
C ARG A 260 -4.01 -17.22 3.52
N GLY A 261 -3.71 -17.90 4.62
CA GLY A 261 -2.57 -18.82 4.69
C GLY A 261 -1.25 -18.16 5.12
N GLU A 262 -1.24 -16.84 5.32
CA GLU A 262 -0.11 -16.07 5.86
C GLU A 262 -0.42 -15.40 7.22
N GLU A 263 -1.38 -15.98 7.96
CA GLU A 263 -1.83 -15.52 9.30
C GLU A 263 -0.80 -15.72 10.41
#